data_AF-A0A0D8XZ85-F1
#
_entry.id   AF-A0A0D8XZ85-F1
#
_cell.length_a   1.000
_cell.length_b   1.000
_cell.length_c   1.000
_cell.angle_alpha   90.00
_cell.angle_beta   90.00
_cell.angle_gamma   90.00
#
_symmetry.space_group_name_H-M   'P 1'
#
loop_
_entity.id
_entity.type
_entity.pdbx_description
1 polymer ?
#
loop_
_entity_poly.entity_id
_entity_poly.type
_entity_poly.pdbx_seq_one_letter_code
_entity_poly.pdbx_strand_id
1 'polypeptide(L)'
;MTNFFQMAVNCKSNFFQDSMVILGCSAVLSNGCVIAPKGSMLLALAAKAFNIPVLVVSQTYKFVDKVQSSGRMALLGKQSNETVPSDLVTAIVTDIRVLPPSSAPAVLKAKALDLE
;
A
#
# COMPACT_ATOMS: atom_id res chain seq x y z
N MET A 1 18.80 6.89 8.31
CA MET A 1 19.21 7.06 6.89
C MET A 1 18.85 5.74 6.20
N THR A 2 17.77 5.51 5.47
CA THR A 2 16.99 6.28 4.49
C THR A 2 15.62 5.60 4.34
N ASN A 3 14.58 6.03 5.05
CA ASN A 3 13.19 5.67 4.73
C ASN A 3 12.40 6.94 4.31
N PHE A 4 13.11 7.85 3.64
CA PHE A 4 12.61 9.15 3.19
C PHE A 4 11.76 9.07 1.91
N PHE A 5 11.45 7.86 1.43
CA PHE A 5 10.69 7.64 0.19
C PHE A 5 9.19 7.44 0.39
N GLN A 6 8.68 7.59 1.61
CA GLN A 6 7.26 7.88 1.80
C GLN A 6 7.05 9.38 1.67
N MET A 7 6.77 9.83 0.44
CA MET A 7 6.41 11.23 0.19
C MET A 7 5.07 11.52 0.85
N ALA A 8 5.12 11.97 2.10
CA ALA A 8 4.18 12.97 2.58
C ALA A 8 4.52 14.25 1.79
N VAL A 9 3.74 14.55 0.76
CA VAL A 9 3.90 15.81 0.03
C VAL A 9 3.58 16.92 1.03
N ASN A 10 4.62 17.68 1.33
CA ASN A 10 4.73 18.74 2.34
C ASN A 10 3.52 19.67 2.41
N CYS A 11 3.09 19.98 3.64
CA CYS A 11 2.41 21.24 3.93
C CYS A 11 3.17 21.99 5.03
N LYS A 12 3.71 23.15 4.67
CA LYS A 12 4.37 24.08 5.59
C LYS A 12 3.26 24.83 6.34
N SER A 13 3.29 24.80 7.67
CA SER A 13 2.49 25.64 8.59
C SER A 13 0.96 25.71 8.35
N ASN A 14 0.18 24.99 9.17
CA ASN A 14 -1.28 25.12 9.40
C ASN A 14 -2.31 24.51 8.40
N PHE A 15 -1.93 23.77 7.36
CA PHE A 15 -2.90 23.30 6.34
C PHE A 15 -2.86 21.78 6.08
N PHE A 16 -3.15 20.95 7.09
CA PHE A 16 -3.31 19.50 6.88
C PHE A 16 -4.52 19.14 5.99
N GLN A 17 -5.36 20.12 5.62
CA GLN A 17 -6.62 19.91 4.89
C GLN A 17 -6.45 19.56 3.40
N ASP A 18 -5.31 19.86 2.77
CA ASP A 18 -5.07 19.57 1.33
C ASP A 18 -3.87 18.62 1.09
N SER A 19 -3.38 17.97 2.15
CA SER A 19 -2.22 17.07 2.03
C SER A 19 -2.66 15.68 1.55
N MET A 20 -1.80 15.03 0.77
CA MET A 20 -2.02 13.68 0.27
C MET A 20 -0.77 12.83 0.51
N VAL A 21 -0.96 11.63 1.04
CA VAL A 21 0.15 10.73 1.37
C VAL A 21 0.28 9.68 0.28
N ILE A 22 1.47 9.59 -0.32
CA ILE A 22 1.75 8.59 -1.33
C ILE A 22 2.68 7.53 -0.74
N LEU A 23 2.20 6.28 -0.74
CA LEU A 23 2.94 5.13 -0.29
C LEU A 23 3.46 4.29 -1.46
N GLY A 24 4.76 4.00 -1.48
CA GLY A 24 5.30 2.94 -2.33
C GLY A 24 5.11 1.58 -1.69
N CYS A 25 4.75 0.57 -2.49
CA CYS A 25 4.62 -0.80 -2.01
C CYS A 25 5.56 -1.78 -2.71
N SER A 26 5.87 -2.86 -2.00
CA SER A 26 6.67 -3.99 -2.47
C SER A 26 5.79 -5.06 -3.12
N ALA A 27 4.60 -5.31 -2.56
CA ALA A 27 3.61 -6.23 -3.12
C ALA A 27 2.20 -5.87 -2.64
N VAL A 28 1.20 -6.25 -3.43
CA VAL A 28 -0.23 -6.16 -3.04
C VAL A 28 -0.79 -7.58 -2.97
N LEU A 29 -1.43 -7.92 -1.87
CA LEU A 29 -2.03 -9.24 -1.66
C LEU A 29 -3.43 -9.32 -2.27
N SER A 30 -3.88 -10.55 -2.56
CA SER A 30 -5.26 -10.86 -2.99
C SER A 30 -6.34 -10.43 -2.01
N ASN A 31 -6.02 -10.29 -0.71
CA ASN A 31 -6.96 -9.78 0.31
C ASN A 31 -7.04 -8.24 0.34
N GLY A 32 -6.32 -7.53 -0.52
CA GLY A 32 -6.25 -6.07 -0.54
C GLY A 32 -5.26 -5.45 0.44
N CYS A 33 -4.59 -6.25 1.29
CA CYS A 33 -3.49 -5.76 2.11
C CYS A 33 -2.27 -5.41 1.24
N VAL A 34 -1.52 -4.41 1.68
CA VAL A 34 -0.36 -3.90 0.96
C VAL A 34 0.90 -4.17 1.79
N ILE A 35 1.92 -4.71 1.16
CA ILE A 35 3.23 -4.88 1.77
C ILE A 35 4.06 -3.65 1.48
N ALA A 36 4.43 -2.93 2.52
CA ALA A 36 5.19 -1.70 2.46
C ALA A 36 6.41 -1.81 3.40
N PRO A 37 7.42 -0.96 3.28
CA PRO A 37 8.53 -0.93 4.23
C PRO A 37 8.05 -0.55 5.65
N LYS A 38 8.84 -0.88 6.67
CA LYS A 38 8.56 -0.47 8.06
C LYS A 38 8.39 1.05 8.18
N GLY A 39 7.33 1.48 8.86
CA GLY A 39 6.92 2.88 9.07
C GLY A 39 5.68 3.30 8.26
N SER A 40 5.34 2.57 7.20
CA SER A 40 4.16 2.85 6.37
C SER A 40 2.84 2.69 7.14
N MET A 41 2.75 1.72 8.05
CA MET A 41 1.55 1.51 8.89
C MET A 41 1.29 2.71 9.80
N LEU A 42 2.34 3.25 10.41
CA LEU A 42 2.24 4.42 11.29
C LEU A 42 1.80 5.66 10.52
N LEU A 43 2.33 5.85 9.30
CA LEU A 43 1.92 6.94 8.41
C LEU A 43 0.47 6.79 7.95
N ALA A 44 0.03 5.58 7.62
CA ALA A 44 -1.34 5.31 7.22
C ALA A 44 -2.33 5.55 8.38
N LEU A 45 -1.97 5.17 9.60
CA LEU A 45 -2.75 5.47 10.81
C LEU A 45 -2.82 6.97 11.11
N ALA A 46 -1.69 7.68 11.03
CA ALA A 46 -1.67 9.12 11.23
C ALA A 46 -2.52 9.83 10.18
N ALA A 47 -2.38 9.48 8.90
CA ALA A 47 -3.19 10.04 7.82
C ALA A 47 -4.69 9.80 8.03
N LYS A 48 -5.07 8.59 8.48
CA LYS A 48 -6.45 8.25 8.86
C LYS A 48 -6.97 9.17 9.97
N ALA A 49 -6.16 9.43 11.02
CA ALA A 49 -6.55 10.31 12.13
C ALA A 49 -6.75 11.77 11.68
N PHE A 50 -5.98 12.22 10.69
CA PHE A 50 -6.10 13.55 10.10
C PHE A 50 -7.07 13.62 8.89
N ASN A 51 -7.77 12.53 8.57
CA ASN A 51 -8.68 12.42 7.41
C ASN A 51 -8.01 12.73 6.06
N ILE A 52 -6.71 12.44 5.92
CA ILE A 52 -5.97 12.60 4.67
C ILE A 52 -6.04 11.32 3.83
N PRO A 53 -6.25 11.42 2.51
CA PRO A 53 -6.20 10.26 1.62
C PRO A 53 -4.79 9.67 1.50
N VAL A 54 -4.72 8.34 1.57
CA VAL A 54 -3.50 7.55 1.43
C VAL A 54 -3.57 6.78 0.12
N LEU A 55 -2.67 7.09 -0.81
CA LEU A 55 -2.58 6.44 -2.11
C LEU A 55 -1.38 5.51 -2.15
N VAL A 56 -1.60 4.26 -2.55
CA VAL A 56 -0.52 3.29 -2.73
C VAL A 56 -0.18 3.20 -4.21
N VAL A 57 1.07 3.44 -4.57
CA VAL A 57 1.53 3.28 -5.95
C VAL A 57 2.14 1.89 -6.10
N SER A 58 1.60 1.11 -7.02
CA SER A 58 2.02 -0.24 -7.33
C SER A 58 1.95 -0.48 -8.83
N GLN A 59 2.66 -1.49 -9.32
CA GLN A 59 2.49 -1.97 -10.68
C GLN A 59 1.72 -3.28 -10.62
N THR A 60 0.93 -3.58 -11.66
CA THR A 60 0.08 -4.78 -11.69
C THR A 60 0.83 -6.10 -11.54
N TYR A 61 2.09 -6.19 -11.97
CA TYR A 61 2.90 -7.40 -11.78
C TYR A 61 3.24 -7.69 -10.31
N LYS A 62 3.22 -6.68 -9.43
CA LYS A 62 3.51 -6.81 -7.99
C LYS A 62 2.32 -7.36 -7.19
N PHE A 63 1.19 -7.63 -7.84
CA PHE A 63 0.07 -8.31 -7.20
C PHE A 63 0.40 -9.79 -7.03
N VAL A 64 0.18 -10.29 -5.81
CA VAL A 64 0.50 -11.65 -5.39
C VAL A 64 -0.76 -12.29 -4.83
N ASP A 65 -1.11 -13.48 -5.33
CA ASP A 65 -2.30 -14.24 -4.88
C ASP A 65 -2.12 -14.90 -3.50
N LYS A 66 -0.86 -14.97 -3.03
CA LYS A 66 -0.53 -15.54 -1.72
C LYS A 66 -1.01 -14.62 -0.60
N VAL A 67 -1.97 -15.09 0.19
CA VAL A 67 -2.33 -14.48 1.46
C VAL A 67 -1.20 -14.73 2.46
N GLN A 68 -0.32 -13.74 2.70
CA GLN A 68 0.61 -13.81 3.83
C GLN A 68 -0.19 -13.76 5.12
N SER A 69 -0.41 -14.93 5.73
CA SER A 69 -0.85 -15.03 7.11
C SER A 69 0.21 -14.37 7.99
N SER A 70 -0.18 -13.26 8.61
CA SER A 70 0.67 -12.29 9.33
C SER A 70 1.68 -12.92 10.31
N GLY A 71 1.43 -14.14 10.79
CA GLY A 71 2.28 -14.85 11.74
C GLY A 71 3.63 -15.36 11.20
N ARG A 72 3.78 -15.66 9.91
CA ARG A 72 5.03 -16.29 9.40
C ARG A 72 6.15 -15.30 9.08
N MET A 73 5.82 -14.04 8.75
CA MET A 73 6.82 -13.03 8.38
C MET A 73 7.52 -12.42 9.59
N ALA A 74 6.86 -12.34 10.75
CA ALA A 74 7.45 -11.84 11.98
C ALA A 74 8.61 -12.72 12.48
N LEU A 75 8.53 -14.03 12.25
CA LEU A 75 9.53 -15.00 12.72
C LEU A 75 10.71 -15.16 11.75
N LEU A 76 10.53 -14.82 10.48
CA LEU A 76 11.50 -15.10 9.42
C LEU A 76 12.25 -13.85 8.97
N GLY A 77 12.90 -13.14 9.90
CA GLY A 77 14.12 -12.30 9.71
C GLY A 77 14.20 -11.24 8.60
N LYS A 78 13.24 -11.12 7.68
CA LYS A 78 13.21 -10.16 6.57
C LYS A 78 12.58 -8.88 7.09
N GLN A 79 13.31 -8.27 8.01
CA GLN A 79 12.96 -7.20 8.93
C GLN A 79 12.67 -5.84 8.28
N SER A 80 12.41 -5.74 6.97
CA SER A 80 12.24 -4.43 6.31
C SER A 80 10.81 -4.09 5.95
N ASN A 81 9.91 -5.07 5.84
CA ASN A 81 8.55 -4.84 5.34
C ASN A 81 7.48 -5.23 6.37
N GLU A 82 6.40 -4.47 6.38
CA GLU A 82 5.19 -4.67 7.16
C GLU A 82 3.95 -4.74 6.26
N THR A 83 2.86 -5.25 6.81
CA THR A 83 1.58 -5.37 6.11
C THR A 83 0.66 -4.24 6.56
N VAL A 84 0.30 -3.36 5.64
CA VAL A 84 -0.71 -2.31 5.84
C VAL A 84 -2.08 -2.86 5.43
N PRO A 85 -3.10 -2.79 6.29
CA PRO A 85 -4.44 -3.23 5.94
C PRO A 85 -5.08 -2.31 4.90
N SER A 86 -5.96 -2.88 4.09
CA SER A 86 -6.74 -2.15 3.08
C SER A 86 -7.59 -1.03 3.66
N ASP A 87 -8.02 -1.12 4.92
CA ASP A 87 -8.88 -0.12 5.58
C ASP A 87 -8.21 1.26 5.73
N LEU A 88 -6.88 1.31 5.71
CA LEU A 88 -6.12 2.56 5.81
C LEU A 88 -5.74 3.13 4.43
N VAL A 89 -5.95 2.36 3.36
CA VAL A 89 -5.58 2.74 1.99
C VAL A 89 -6.82 3.23 1.26
N THR A 90 -6.77 4.45 0.74
CA THR A 90 -7.88 5.04 -0.02
C THR A 90 -7.99 4.40 -1.40
N ALA A 91 -6.86 4.31 -2.12
CA ALA A 91 -6.83 3.71 -3.44
C ALA A 91 -5.42 3.23 -3.79
N ILE A 92 -5.35 2.24 -4.67
CA ILE A 92 -4.13 1.72 -5.28
C ILE A 92 -4.04 2.27 -6.69
N VAL A 93 -2.99 3.03 -6.97
CA VAL A 93 -2.67 3.55 -8.30
C VAL A 93 -1.81 2.52 -9.01
N THR A 94 -2.35 1.95 -10.09
CA THR A 94 -1.64 1.03 -10.98
C THR A 94 -1.43 1.64 -12.36
N ASP A 95 -0.63 0.97 -13.18
CA ASP A 95 -0.37 1.32 -14.58
C ASP A 95 -1.61 1.26 -15.48
N ILE A 96 -2.68 0.55 -15.08
CA ILE A 96 -3.91 0.42 -15.89
C ILE A 96 -5.00 1.40 -15.42
N ARG A 97 -5.22 1.48 -14.10
CA ARG A 97 -6.25 2.33 -13.48
C ARG A 97 -5.98 2.54 -11.98
N VAL A 98 -6.60 3.57 -11.41
CA VAL A 98 -6.79 3.69 -9.96
C VAL A 98 -7.89 2.75 -9.50
N LEU A 99 -7.58 1.91 -8.53
CA LEU A 99 -8.39 0.77 -8.09
C LEU A 99 -8.57 0.81 -6.57
N PRO A 100 -9.76 0.54 -6.01
CA PRO A 100 -9.87 0.31 -4.59
C PRO A 100 -9.16 -1.00 -4.19
N PRO A 101 -8.64 -1.13 -2.96
CA PRO A 101 -7.94 -2.35 -2.52
C PRO A 101 -8.82 -3.61 -2.57
N SER A 102 -10.15 -3.47 -2.50
CA SER A 102 -11.12 -4.57 -2.67
C SER A 102 -11.14 -5.17 -4.07
N SER A 103 -10.63 -4.47 -5.08
CA SER A 103 -10.54 -4.94 -6.47
C SER A 103 -9.21 -5.61 -6.81
N ALA A 104 -8.29 -5.73 -5.85
CA ALA A 104 -7.04 -6.48 -5.99
C ALA A 104 -7.20 -7.90 -6.58
N PRO A 105 -8.20 -8.72 -6.20
CA PRO A 105 -8.40 -10.04 -6.81
C PRO A 105 -8.83 -9.97 -8.28
N ALA A 106 -9.51 -8.90 -8.71
CA ALA A 106 -9.88 -8.74 -10.11
C ALA A 106 -8.65 -8.50 -11.00
N VAL A 107 -7.69 -7.71 -10.51
CA VAL A 107 -6.40 -7.48 -11.20
C VAL A 107 -5.59 -8.77 -11.28
N LEU A 108 -5.57 -9.58 -10.22
CA LEU A 108 -4.92 -10.90 -10.24
C LEU A 108 -5.53 -11.84 -11.27
N LYS A 109 -6.87 -11.83 -11.41
CA LYS A 109 -7.56 -12.61 -12.45
C LYS A 109 -7.23 -12.09 -13.85
N ALA A 110 -7.27 -10.78 -14.07
CA ALA A 110 -6.92 -10.19 -15.36
C ALA A 110 -5.49 -10.57 -15.78
N LYS A 111 -4.54 -10.48 -14.85
CA LYS A 111 -3.15 -10.92 -15.06
C LYS A 111 -3.03 -12.40 -15.44
N ALA A 112 -3.88 -13.26 -14.87
CA ALA A 112 -3.86 -14.70 -15.18
C ALA A 112 -4.35 -15.01 -16.60
N LEU A 113 -5.25 -14.18 -17.15
CA LEU A 113 -5.77 -14.32 -18.51
C LEU A 113 -4.77 -13.86 -19.58
N ASP A 114 -3.89 -12.92 -19.27
CA ASP A 114 -2.81 -12.47 -20.18
C ASP A 114 -1.68 -13.51 -20.36
N LEU A 115 -1.73 -14.62 -19.61
CA LEU A 115 -0.74 -15.70 -19.62
C LEU A 115 -1.20 -16.95 -20.39
N GLU A 116 -2.39 -16.94 -20.97
CA GLU A 116 -2.93 -18.01 -21.84
C GLU A 116 -2.75 -17.71 -23.34
#